data_AF-A0A3M2W042-F1
#
_entry.id   AF-A0A3M2W042-F1
#
_cell.length_a   1.000
_cell.length_b   1.000
_cell.length_c   1.000
_cell.angle_alpha   90.00
_cell.angle_beta   90.00
_cell.angle_gamma   90.00
#
_symmetry.space_group_name_H-M   'P 1'
#
loop_
_entity.id
_entity.type
_entity.pdbx_description
1 polymer ?
#
loop_
_entity_poly.entity_id
_entity_poly.type
_entity_poly.pdbx_seq_one_letter_code
_entity_poly.pdbx_strand_id
1 'polypeptide(L)' 'RMGKPTYVMDISKDGEIFHINLETTDDILGHGKREKSMKLLEAKAESDTVLSMRGGLVTMRLEGDVIYYDYITYTRAK' A
#
# COMPACT_ATOMS: atom_id res chain seq x y z
N ARG A 1 -5.66 23.42 -10.25
CA ARG A 1 -6.56 22.53 -9.49
C ARG A 1 -5.71 21.32 -9.11
N MET A 2 -5.46 21.11 -7.81
CA MET A 2 -4.62 20.01 -7.34
C MET A 2 -5.25 18.68 -7.78
N GLY A 3 -4.47 17.82 -8.43
CA GLY A 3 -4.94 16.48 -8.80
C GLY A 3 -5.25 15.66 -7.55
N LYS A 4 -6.23 14.75 -7.61
CA LYS A 4 -6.36 13.75 -6.54
C LYS A 4 -5.15 12.82 -6.60
N PRO A 5 -4.53 12.47 -5.46
CA PRO A 5 -3.49 11.47 -5.44
C PRO A 5 -4.02 10.12 -5.94
N THR A 6 -3.16 9.36 -6.59
CA THR A 6 -3.44 7.96 -6.95
C THR A 6 -2.49 7.05 -6.21
N TYR A 7 -3.02 5.97 -5.65
CA TYR A 7 -2.27 4.98 -4.89
C TYR A 7 -2.39 3.62 -5.58
N VAL A 8 -1.26 2.97 -5.82
CA VAL A 8 -1.19 1.62 -6.38
C VAL A 8 -0.39 0.76 -5.40
N MET A 9 -0.97 -0.40 -5.04
CA MET A 9 -0.33 -1.38 -4.18
C MET A 9 -0.11 -2.66 -4.98
N ASP A 10 1.13 -3.12 -5.00
CA ASP A 10 1.52 -4.42 -5.52
C ASP A 10 2.05 -5.27 -4.37
N ILE A 11 1.58 -6.51 -4.28
CA ILE A 11 1.94 -7.46 -3.23
C ILE A 11 2.39 -8.75 -3.89
N SER A 12 3.64 -9.12 -3.62
CA SER A 12 4.19 -10.42 -4.00
C SER A 12 4.68 -11.18 -2.77
N LYS A 13 4.87 -12.49 -2.90
CA LYS A 13 5.31 -13.37 -1.81
C LYS A 13 6.56 -14.12 -2.23
N ASP A 14 7.58 -14.09 -1.38
CA ASP A 14 8.80 -14.90 -1.49
C ASP A 14 9.00 -15.68 -0.19
N GLY A 15 8.87 -17.01 -0.26
CA GLY A 15 8.85 -17.87 0.91
C GLY A 15 7.75 -17.48 1.91
N GLU A 16 8.14 -17.07 3.11
CA GLU A 16 7.23 -16.61 4.18
C GLU A 16 7.06 -15.08 4.21
N ILE A 17 7.80 -14.35 3.37
CA ILE A 17 7.83 -12.89 3.36
C ILE A 17 6.92 -12.36 2.25
N PHE A 18 6.13 -11.35 2.59
CA PHE A 18 5.39 -10.56 1.62
C PHE A 18 6.17 -9.28 1.31
N HIS A 19 6.37 -9.01 0.03
CA HIS A 19 6.94 -7.77 -0.48
C HIS A 19 5.82 -6.87 -0.96
N ILE A 20 5.70 -5.69 -0.37
CA ILE A 20 4.64 -4.73 -0.64
C ILE A 20 5.27 -3.47 -1.23
N ASN A 21 4.87 -3.14 -2.46
CA ASN A 21 5.30 -1.95 -3.17
C ASN A 21 4.14 -0.96 -3.24
N LEU A 22 4.31 0.22 -2.65
CA LEU A 22 3.30 1.28 -2.63
C LEU A 22 3.77 2.44 -3.51
N GLU A 23 3.10 2.63 -4.65
CA GLU A 23 3.28 3.79 -5.50
C GLU A 23 2.24 4.85 -5.13
N THR A 24 2.70 6.05 -4.81
CA THR A 24 1.86 7.25 -4.69
C THR A 24 2.23 8.21 -5.79
N THR A 25 1.24 8.67 -6.55
CA THR A 25 1.40 9.78 -7.49
C THR A 25 0.54 10.95 -7.02
N ASP A 26 1.15 12.11 -6.77
CA ASP A 26 0.44 13.30 -6.29
C ASP A 26 1.01 14.61 -6.87
N ASP A 27 0.19 15.67 -6.92
CA ASP A 27 0.59 17.03 -7.34
C ASP A 27 0.79 17.91 -6.11
N ILE A 28 1.83 17.60 -5.33
CA ILE A 28 2.11 18.19 -4.01
C ILE A 28 2.32 19.72 -4.09
N LEU A 29 2.82 20.21 -5.23
CA LEU A 29 3.16 21.63 -5.43
C LEU A 29 2.06 22.42 -6.15
N GLY A 30 0.95 21.79 -6.56
CA GLY A 30 -0.19 22.46 -7.19
C GLY A 30 0.08 23.11 -8.55
N HIS A 31 1.25 22.86 -9.14
CA HIS A 31 1.67 23.37 -10.45
C HIS A 31 1.30 22.41 -11.60
N GLY A 32 0.55 21.34 -11.31
CA GLY A 32 0.20 20.30 -12.29
C GLY A 32 1.30 19.28 -12.52
N LYS A 33 2.42 19.38 -11.78
CA LYS A 33 3.53 18.42 -11.87
C LYS A 33 3.27 17.30 -10.87
N ARG A 34 2.91 16.12 -11.40
CA ARG A 34 2.73 14.92 -10.59
C ARG A 34 4.08 14.31 -10.25
N GLU A 35 4.35 14.15 -8.96
CA GLU A 35 5.51 13.43 -8.44
C GLU A 35 5.11 12.00 -8.08
N LYS A 36 6.02 11.06 -8.35
CA LYS A 36 5.87 9.66 -7.97
C LYS A 36 6.81 9.36 -6.82
N SER A 37 6.28 8.73 -5.77
CA SER A 37 7.06 8.19 -4.67
C SER A 37 6.76 6.70 -4.50
N MET A 38 7.78 5.92 -4.13
CA MET A 38 7.65 4.48 -3.90
C MET A 38 8.10 4.12 -2.49
N LYS A 39 7.27 3.38 -1.76
CA LYS A 39 7.59 2.80 -0.45
C LYS A 39 7.64 1.28 -0.59
N LEU A 40 8.77 0.70 -0.20
CA LEU A 40 9.01 -0.75 -0.23
C LEU A 40 8.93 -1.29 1.19
N LEU A 41 8.14 -2.34 1.40
CA LEU A 41 7.90 -2.93 2.71
C LEU A 41 8.02 -4.44 2.66
N GLU A 42 8.47 -5.01 3.77
CA GLU A 42 8.44 -6.44 4.04
C GLU A 42 7.44 -6.73 5.15
N ALA A 43 6.68 -7.81 4.99
CA ALA A 43 5.68 -8.21 5.95
C ALA A 43 5.63 -9.73 6.15
N LYS A 44 5.08 -10.14 7.29
CA LYS A 44 4.79 -11.55 7.61
C LYS A 44 3.30 -11.72 7.86
N ALA A 45 2.78 -12.91 7.55
CA ALA A 45 1.42 -13.25 7.92
C ALA A 45 1.34 -13.53 9.43
N GLU A 46 0.46 -12.80 10.11
CA GLU A 46 0.05 -13.09 11.50
C GLU A 46 -1.19 -13.99 11.52
N SER A 47 -2.00 -13.92 10.47
CA SER A 47 -3.15 -14.78 10.20
C SER A 47 -3.47 -14.75 8.71
N ASP A 48 -4.48 -15.52 8.29
CA ASP A 48 -4.91 -15.59 6.88
C ASP A 48 -5.32 -14.23 6.29
N THR A 49 -5.68 -13.26 7.14
CA THR A 49 -6.17 -11.94 6.73
C THR A 49 -5.34 -10.77 7.25
N VAL A 50 -4.22 -11.03 7.94
CA VAL A 50 -3.41 -9.96 8.57
C VAL A 50 -1.94 -10.13 8.23
N LEU A 51 -1.34 -9.06 7.69
CA LEU A 51 0.11 -8.92 7.54
C LEU A 51 0.66 -7.93 8.56
N SER A 52 1.73 -8.30 9.28
CA SER A 52 2.51 -7.41 10.12
C SER A 52 3.74 -6.90 9.35
N MET A 53 3.95 -5.58 9.34
CA MET A 53 5.13 -5.01 8.70
C MET A 53 6.34 -5.19 9.61
N ARG A 54 7.49 -5.56 9.03
CA ARG A 54 8.77 -5.70 9.75
C ARG A 54 9.19 -4.33 10.31
N GLY A 55 9.01 -4.12 11.62
CA GLY A 55 9.18 -2.80 12.27
C GLY A 55 8.06 -2.40 13.23
N GLY A 56 6.98 -3.19 13.34
CA GLY A 56 6.29 -3.42 14.61
C GLY A 56 5.17 -2.47 15.05
N LEU A 57 4.61 -1.62 14.18
CA LEU A 57 3.45 -0.79 14.57
C LEU A 57 2.29 -0.77 13.56
N VAL A 58 2.50 -1.22 12.33
CA VAL A 58 1.50 -1.13 11.27
C VAL A 58 1.09 -2.53 10.82
N THR A 59 -0.22 -2.78 10.84
CA THR A 59 -0.82 -4.01 10.31
C THR A 59 -1.61 -3.68 9.04
N MET A 60 -1.54 -4.58 8.06
CA MET A 60 -2.41 -4.58 6.90
C MET A 60 -3.46 -5.65 7.10
N ARG A 61 -4.73 -5.33 6.83
CA ARG A 61 -5.85 -6.27 7.00
C ARG A 61 -6.63 -6.44 5.70
N LEU A 62 -7.00 -7.67 5.40
CA LEU A 62 -7.93 -8.02 4.34
C LEU A 62 -9.33 -8.26 4.92
N GLU A 63 -10.34 -7.55 4.42
CA GLU A 63 -11.75 -7.84 4.71
C GLU A 63 -12.50 -7.96 3.37
N GLY A 64 -12.90 -9.18 3.02
CA GLY A 64 -13.42 -9.48 1.67
C GLY A 64 -12.37 -9.19 0.59
N ASP A 65 -12.69 -8.27 -0.32
CA ASP A 65 -11.80 -7.82 -1.41
C ASP A 65 -11.12 -6.47 -1.09
N VAL A 66 -11.23 -5.98 0.14
CA VAL A 66 -10.71 -4.68 0.58
C VAL A 66 -9.48 -4.88 1.46
N ILE A 67 -8.40 -4.18 1.11
CA ILE A 67 -7.19 -4.10 1.93
C ILE A 67 -7.21 -2.77 2.69
N TYR A 68 -7.08 -2.86 4.00
CA TYR A 68 -6.90 -1.74 4.91
C TYR A 68 -5.42 -1.63 5.27
N TYR A 69 -4.81 -0.50 4.94
CA TYR A 69 -3.44 -0.21 5.30
C TYR A 69 -3.28 1.29 5.57
N ASP A 70 -2.78 1.61 6.77
CA ASP A 70 -2.74 2.99 7.27
C ASP A 70 -4.16 3.62 7.25
N TYR A 71 -4.34 4.81 6.70
CA TYR A 71 -5.64 5.46 6.49
C TYR A 71 -6.23 5.23 5.09
N ILE A 72 -5.66 4.33 4.29
CA ILE A 72 -6.03 4.11 2.89
C ILE A 72 -6.69 2.75 2.74
N THR A 73 -7.81 2.72 2.01
CA THR A 73 -8.48 1.49 1.56
C THR A 73 -8.13 1.21 0.12
N TYR A 74 -7.68 -0.01 -0.16
CA TYR A 74 -7.36 -0.48 -1.50
C TYR A 74 -8.38 -1.53 -1.90
N THR A 75 -8.87 -1.43 -3.13
CA THR A 75 -9.67 -2.47 -3.77
C THR A 75 -8.88 -3.02 -4.94
N ARG A 76 -9.00 -4.32 -5.20
CA ARG A 76 -8.36 -4.94 -6.35
C ARG A 76 -8.75 -4.21 -7.64
N ALA A 77 -7.77 -3.90 -8.48
CA ALA A 77 -8.05 -3.42 -9.83
C ALA A 77 -8.79 -4.53 -10.62
N LYS A 78 -9.81 -4.14 -11.39
CA LYS A 78 -10.56 -5.05 -12.26
C LYS A 78 -9.71 -5.56 -13.41
#